data_AF-A0A7S1NS70-F1
#
_entry.id   AF-A0A7S1NS70-F1
#
_cell.length_a   1.000
_cell.length_b   1.000
_cell.length_c   1.000
_cell.angle_alpha   90.00
_cell.angle_beta   90.00
_cell.angle_gamma   90.00
#
_symmetry.space_group_name_H-M   'P 1'
#
loop_
_entity.id
_entity.type
_entity.pdbx_description
1 polymer ?
#
loop_
_entity_poly.entity_id
_entity_poly.type
_entity_poly.pdbx_seq_one_letter_code
_entity_poly.pdbx_strand_id
1 'polypeptide(L)'
;DDHDRRCLLELLGGFFTPEILDDGYRFSTSGVYCAPPVGDHAASVAFIQALPLHASPEVVGLHANAATAKDEMEAQHLLAAAMATQAMATQAARDGADARAVVRTVAEETLRQIGTEFDVAAAAQRHPIRYEESLNAVLGR
;
A
#
# COMPACT_ATOMS: atom_id res chain seq x y z
N ASP A 1 17.50 -4.25 9.28
CA ASP A 1 18.66 -4.87 8.63
C ASP A 1 19.64 -3.77 8.23
N ASP A 2 20.95 -4.01 8.34
CA ASP A 2 22.00 -3.06 7.92
C ASP A 2 22.01 -2.83 6.40
N HIS A 3 21.50 -3.80 5.64
CA HIS A 3 21.28 -3.64 4.20
C HIS A 3 20.13 -2.69 3.90
N ASP A 4 19.00 -2.81 4.59
CA ASP A 4 17.86 -1.89 4.43
C ASP A 4 18.25 -0.46 4.76
N ARG A 5 19.01 -0.26 5.86
CA ARG A 5 19.45 1.08 6.27
C ARG A 5 20.34 1.72 5.21
N ARG A 6 21.29 0.98 4.64
CA ARG A 6 22.16 1.48 3.56
C ARG A 6 21.36 1.80 2.30
N CYS A 7 20.47 0.90 1.89
CA CYS A 7 19.61 1.12 0.73
C CYS A 7 18.74 2.39 0.90
N LEU A 8 18.16 2.58 2.07
CA LEU A 8 17.35 3.76 2.38
C LEU A 8 18.19 5.04 2.34
N LEU A 9 19.40 5.03 2.91
CA LEU A 9 20.29 6.20 2.89
C LEU A 9 20.74 6.56 1.47
N GLU A 10 21.07 5.57 0.64
CA GLU A 10 21.40 5.79 -0.78
C GLU A 10 20.20 6.35 -1.55
N LEU A 11 19.01 5.79 -1.35
CA LEU A 11 17.79 6.30 -1.98
C LEU A 11 17.52 7.75 -1.58
N LEU A 12 17.58 8.05 -0.28
CA LEU A 12 17.41 9.41 0.25
C LEU A 12 18.48 10.37 -0.24
N GLY A 13 19.70 9.86 -0.46
CA GLY A 13 20.81 10.61 -1.05
C GLY A 13 20.54 11.09 -2.48
N GLY A 14 19.52 10.57 -3.19
CA GLY A 14 19.05 11.13 -4.46
C GLY A 14 17.97 12.21 -4.32
N PHE A 15 17.29 12.30 -3.18
CA PHE A 15 16.22 13.29 -2.96
C PHE A 15 16.66 14.47 -2.08
N PHE A 16 17.67 14.28 -1.24
CA PHE A 16 18.19 15.30 -0.32
C PHE A 16 19.56 15.79 -0.76
N THR A 17 19.58 16.47 -1.91
CA THR A 17 20.80 16.99 -2.54
C THR A 17 20.62 18.45 -2.92
N PRO A 18 21.66 19.29 -2.85
CA PRO A 18 21.55 20.70 -3.28
C PRO A 18 21.18 20.83 -4.77
N GLU A 19 21.51 19.82 -5.58
CA GLU A 19 21.17 19.76 -7.02
C GLU A 19 19.66 19.72 -7.27
N ILE A 20 18.84 19.30 -6.31
CA ILE A 20 17.36 19.31 -6.45
C ILE A 20 16.77 20.71 -6.63
N LEU A 21 17.54 21.75 -6.27
CA LEU A 21 17.13 23.16 -6.44
C LEU A 21 17.29 23.64 -7.89
N ASP A 22 17.94 22.87 -8.74
CA ASP A 22 17.99 23.12 -10.18
C ASP A 22 16.71 22.58 -10.84
N ASP A 23 16.02 23.42 -11.61
CA ASP A 23 14.83 23.04 -12.37
C ASP A 23 15.12 21.92 -13.40
N GLY A 24 16.39 21.70 -13.74
CA GLY A 24 16.85 20.59 -14.58
C GLY A 24 16.99 19.24 -13.86
N TYR A 25 16.87 19.20 -12.53
CA TYR A 25 17.10 17.99 -11.74
C TYR A 25 15.98 16.95 -11.92
N ARG A 26 16.39 15.72 -12.23
CA ARG A 26 15.48 14.60 -12.51
C ARG A 26 15.77 13.47 -11.54
N PHE A 27 14.73 12.94 -10.90
CA PHE A 27 14.83 11.81 -9.96
C PHE A 27 15.04 10.47 -10.66
N SER A 28 14.74 10.40 -11.96
CA SER A 28 14.86 9.18 -12.75
C SER A 28 15.31 9.50 -14.18
N THR A 29 15.86 8.49 -14.85
CA THR A 29 16.33 8.55 -16.25
C THR A 29 15.21 8.83 -17.25
N SER A 30 13.95 8.48 -16.94
CA SER A 30 12.78 8.92 -17.73
C SER A 30 12.54 10.43 -17.62
N GLY A 31 12.92 10.99 -16.47
CA GLY A 31 12.67 12.34 -15.99
C GLY A 31 11.25 12.85 -16.18
N VAL A 32 10.29 11.94 -16.10
CA VAL A 32 8.90 12.27 -15.76
C VAL A 32 8.84 12.76 -14.31
N TYR A 33 9.71 12.24 -13.46
CA TYR A 33 9.83 12.62 -12.05
C TYR A 33 10.95 13.65 -11.90
N CYS A 34 10.59 14.88 -11.56
CA CYS A 34 11.50 16.00 -11.29
C CYS A 34 10.98 16.82 -10.11
N ALA A 35 11.86 17.67 -9.57
CA ALA A 35 11.43 18.66 -8.59
C ALA A 35 10.59 19.73 -9.30
N PRO A 36 9.37 20.04 -8.81
CA PRO A 36 8.61 21.15 -9.37
C PRO A 36 9.34 22.47 -9.08
N PRO A 37 9.30 23.45 -10.00
CA PRO A 37 9.87 24.77 -9.76
C PRO A 37 9.19 25.45 -8.58
N VAL A 38 9.88 26.40 -7.96
CA VAL A 38 9.34 27.18 -6.84
C VAL A 38 8.07 27.88 -7.28
N GLY A 39 6.94 27.51 -6.67
CA GLY A 39 5.62 28.00 -7.02
C GLY A 39 4.67 28.05 -5.84
N ASP A 40 3.41 28.41 -6.10
CA ASP A 40 2.35 28.36 -5.10
C ASP A 40 1.88 26.91 -4.87
N HIS A 41 1.11 26.71 -3.80
CA HIS A 41 0.54 25.39 -3.48
C HIS A 41 -0.28 24.82 -4.66
N ALA A 42 -0.97 25.69 -5.42
CA ALA A 42 -1.76 25.28 -6.56
C ALA A 42 -0.90 24.68 -7.68
N ALA A 43 0.26 25.27 -7.98
CA ALA A 43 1.22 24.75 -8.95
C ALA A 43 1.78 23.38 -8.51
N SER A 44 2.08 23.19 -7.22
CA SER A 44 2.53 21.89 -6.71
C SER A 44 1.46 20.81 -6.85
N VAL A 45 0.19 21.13 -6.54
CA VAL A 45 -0.93 20.19 -6.71
C VAL A 45 -1.15 19.85 -8.19
N ALA A 46 -1.12 20.84 -9.08
CA ALA A 46 -1.27 20.63 -10.51
C ALA A 46 -0.14 19.75 -11.07
N PHE A 47 1.10 19.93 -10.60
CA PHE A 47 2.22 19.07 -10.96
C PHE A 47 2.00 17.62 -10.53
N ILE A 48 1.59 17.39 -9.28
CA ILE A 48 1.32 16.04 -8.76
C ILE A 48 0.19 15.37 -9.56
N GLN A 49 -0.85 16.12 -9.95
CA GLN A 49 -1.96 15.61 -10.75
C GLN A 49 -1.56 15.30 -12.20
N ALA A 50 -0.52 15.94 -12.73
CA ALA A 50 0.00 15.66 -14.07
C ALA A 50 0.87 14.40 -14.13
N LEU A 51 1.29 13.85 -12.98
CA LEU A 51 2.08 12.63 -12.94
C LEU A 51 1.26 11.41 -13.36
N PRO A 52 1.91 10.35 -13.90
CA PRO A 52 1.23 9.12 -14.26
C PRO A 52 0.53 8.48 -13.06
N LEU A 53 -0.71 8.00 -13.25
CA LEU A 53 -1.46 7.27 -12.22
C LEU A 53 -0.72 6.00 -11.76
N HIS A 54 -0.01 5.36 -12.69
CA HIS A 54 0.83 4.20 -12.40
C HIS A 54 2.28 4.65 -12.33
N ALA A 55 2.81 4.66 -11.10
CA ALA A 55 4.21 5.00 -10.86
C ALA A 55 5.12 3.89 -11.41
N SER A 56 6.13 4.29 -12.18
CA SER A 56 7.17 3.38 -12.67
C SER A 56 8.11 3.00 -11.52
N PRO A 57 8.58 1.75 -11.43
CA PRO A 57 9.50 1.30 -10.39
C PRO A 57 10.82 2.09 -10.36
N GLU A 58 11.17 2.75 -11.47
CA GLU A 58 12.36 3.61 -11.56
C GLU A 58 12.36 4.77 -10.56
N VAL A 59 11.19 5.24 -10.11
CA VAL A 59 11.10 6.39 -9.18
C VAL A 59 11.67 6.05 -7.80
N VAL A 60 11.67 4.77 -7.45
CA VAL A 60 12.26 4.23 -6.21
C VAL A 60 13.60 3.55 -6.48
N GLY A 61 14.21 3.78 -7.65
CA GLY A 61 15.50 3.20 -8.02
C GLY A 61 15.44 1.71 -8.40
N LEU A 62 14.25 1.17 -8.69
CA LEU A 62 14.08 -0.23 -9.09
C LEU A 62 14.07 -0.40 -10.62
N HIS A 63 14.55 -1.55 -11.08
CA HIS A 63 14.51 -1.91 -12.50
C HIS A 63 13.05 -2.11 -12.97
N ALA A 64 12.77 -1.89 -14.25
CA ALA A 64 11.45 -2.12 -14.86
C ALA A 64 10.88 -3.54 -14.61
N ASN A 65 11.75 -4.53 -14.39
CA ASN A 65 11.38 -5.92 -14.10
C ASN A 65 10.68 -6.05 -12.74
N ALA A 66 10.86 -5.10 -11.82
CA ALA A 66 10.17 -5.10 -10.55
C ALA A 66 8.65 -4.96 -10.72
N ALA A 67 8.19 -4.25 -11.75
CA ALA A 67 6.76 -4.18 -12.08
C ALA A 67 6.25 -5.57 -12.52
N THR A 68 6.95 -6.25 -13.43
CA THR A 68 6.58 -7.60 -13.88
C THR A 68 6.58 -8.61 -12.73
N ALA A 69 7.59 -8.58 -11.87
CA ALA A 69 7.67 -9.47 -10.71
C ALA A 69 6.52 -9.23 -9.72
N LYS A 70 6.13 -7.96 -9.52
CA LYS A 70 4.97 -7.60 -8.71
C LYS A 70 3.67 -8.17 -9.32
N ASP A 71 3.46 -7.95 -10.61
CA ASP A 71 2.27 -8.43 -11.31
C ASP A 71 2.19 -9.97 -11.30
N GLU A 72 3.31 -10.65 -11.47
CA GLU A 72 3.41 -12.11 -11.35
C GLU A 72 3.04 -12.58 -9.94
N MET A 73 3.56 -11.93 -8.90
CA MET A 73 3.26 -12.27 -7.51
C MET A 73 1.78 -12.03 -7.18
N GLU A 74 1.20 -10.92 -7.63
CA GLU A 74 -0.23 -10.63 -7.46
C GLU A 74 -1.10 -11.65 -8.20
N ALA A 75 -0.74 -12.03 -9.43
CA ALA A 75 -1.45 -13.05 -10.20
C ALA A 75 -1.38 -14.43 -9.51
N GLN A 76 -0.20 -14.83 -9.01
CA GLN A 76 -0.03 -16.07 -8.25
C GLN A 76 -0.87 -16.07 -6.98
N HIS A 77 -0.88 -14.96 -6.24
CA HIS A 77 -1.68 -14.81 -5.03
C HIS A 77 -3.18 -14.91 -5.34
N LEU A 78 -3.66 -14.26 -6.41
CA LEU A 78 -5.04 -14.34 -6.84
C LEU A 78 -5.43 -15.77 -7.25
N LEU A 79 -4.57 -16.45 -8.01
CA LEU A 79 -4.81 -17.84 -8.42
C LEU A 79 -4.83 -18.79 -7.21
N ALA A 80 -3.93 -18.60 -6.25
CA ALA A 80 -3.92 -19.38 -5.01
C ALA A 80 -5.21 -19.16 -4.20
N ALA A 81 -5.66 -17.91 -4.06
CA ALA A 81 -6.91 -17.59 -3.39
C ALA A 81 -8.13 -18.18 -4.13
N ALA A 82 -8.18 -18.06 -5.45
CA ALA A 82 -9.23 -18.67 -6.27
C ALA A 82 -9.25 -20.20 -6.10
N MET A 83 -8.10 -20.86 -6.18
CA MET A 83 -8.00 -22.29 -5.95
C MET A 83 -8.46 -22.71 -4.56
N ALA A 84 -8.09 -21.97 -3.51
CA ALA A 84 -8.54 -22.24 -2.15
C ALA A 84 -10.07 -22.20 -2.07
N THR A 85 -10.71 -21.17 -2.66
CA THR A 85 -12.18 -21.09 -2.67
C THR A 85 -12.86 -22.22 -3.47
N GLN A 86 -12.26 -22.68 -4.59
CA GLN A 86 -12.79 -23.77 -5.42
C GLN A 86 -12.57 -25.17 -4.83
N ALA A 87 -11.41 -25.42 -4.21
CA ALA A 87 -11.11 -26.68 -3.54
C ALA A 87 -12.11 -26.93 -2.40
N MET A 88 -12.52 -25.88 -1.69
CA MET A 88 -13.53 -25.98 -0.65
C MET A 88 -14.94 -26.25 -1.20
N ALA A 89 -15.31 -25.67 -2.35
CA ALA A 89 -16.59 -25.95 -3.01
C ALA A 89 -16.68 -27.40 -3.53
N THR A 90 -15.57 -27.95 -4.02
CA THR A 90 -15.51 -29.35 -4.49
C THR A 90 -15.45 -30.36 -3.35
N GLN A 91 -14.81 -30.03 -2.21
CA GLN A 91 -14.94 -30.81 -0.97
C GLN A 91 -16.37 -30.83 -0.44
N ALA A 92 -17.05 -29.67 -0.42
CA ALA A 92 -18.46 -29.58 -0.02
C ALA A 92 -19.37 -30.50 -0.88
N ALA A 93 -19.15 -30.52 -2.19
CA ALA A 93 -19.90 -31.38 -3.11
C ALA A 93 -19.62 -32.88 -2.91
N ARG A 94 -18.41 -33.26 -2.46
CA ARG A 94 -18.04 -34.66 -2.17
C ARG A 94 -18.63 -35.19 -0.86
N ASP A 95 -18.78 -34.32 0.13
CA ASP A 95 -19.33 -34.68 1.45
C ASP A 95 -20.87 -34.54 1.52
N GLY A 96 -21.53 -34.19 0.42
CA GLY A 96 -22.99 -33.99 0.36
C GLY A 96 -23.47 -32.73 1.10
N ALA A 97 -22.56 -31.84 1.46
CA ALA A 97 -22.87 -30.57 2.12
C ALA A 97 -23.22 -29.50 1.08
N ASP A 98 -24.26 -28.69 1.37
CA ASP A 98 -24.67 -27.58 0.51
C ASP A 98 -23.49 -26.60 0.34
N ALA A 99 -22.99 -26.45 -0.89
CA ALA A 99 -21.84 -25.58 -1.21
C ALA A 99 -22.04 -24.14 -0.72
N ARG A 100 -23.29 -23.67 -0.65
CA ARG A 100 -23.63 -22.36 -0.06
C ARG A 100 -23.37 -22.27 1.43
N ALA A 101 -23.57 -23.36 2.18
CA ALA A 101 -23.31 -23.39 3.61
C ALA A 101 -21.81 -23.27 3.90
N VAL A 102 -20.96 -23.95 3.13
CA VAL A 102 -19.49 -23.87 3.29
C VAL A 102 -18.96 -22.48 2.94
N VAL A 103 -19.43 -21.90 1.83
CA VAL A 103 -19.06 -20.52 1.45
C VAL A 103 -19.48 -19.50 2.51
N ARG A 104 -20.68 -19.67 3.11
CA ARG A 104 -21.14 -18.80 4.20
C ARG A 104 -20.24 -18.92 5.44
N THR A 105 -19.88 -20.12 5.86
CA THR A 105 -19.01 -20.32 7.03
C THR A 105 -17.65 -19.65 6.84
N VAL A 106 -17.07 -19.75 5.65
CA VAL A 106 -15.77 -19.11 5.34
C VAL A 106 -15.92 -17.58 5.24
N ALA A 107 -17.01 -17.09 4.68
CA ALA A 107 -17.30 -15.65 4.66
C ALA A 107 -17.41 -15.11 6.10
N GLU A 108 -18.08 -15.84 7.00
CA GLU A 108 -18.16 -15.50 8.43
C GLU A 108 -16.80 -15.59 9.14
N GLU A 109 -15.95 -16.56 8.77
CA GLU A 109 -14.60 -16.72 9.34
C GLU A 109 -13.64 -15.62 8.87
N THR A 110 -13.76 -15.21 7.60
CA THR A 110 -13.04 -14.07 7.03
C THR A 110 -13.51 -12.78 7.68
N LEU A 111 -14.82 -12.61 7.89
CA LEU A 111 -15.39 -11.48 8.65
C LEU A 111 -14.86 -11.43 10.09
N ARG A 112 -14.69 -12.60 10.73
CA ARG A 112 -14.08 -12.69 12.07
C ARG A 112 -12.61 -12.32 12.08
N GLN A 113 -11.85 -12.68 11.05
CA GLN A 113 -10.44 -12.28 10.92
C GLN A 113 -10.27 -10.78 10.68
N ILE A 114 -11.22 -10.14 9.99
CA ILE A 114 -11.23 -8.69 9.76
C ILE A 114 -11.56 -7.92 11.07
N GLY A 115 -12.04 -8.62 12.11
CA GLY A 115 -12.37 -8.04 13.40
C GLY A 115 -13.69 -7.27 13.37
N THR A 116 -14.34 -7.15 14.54
CA THR A 116 -15.49 -6.27 14.72
C THR A 116 -15.07 -4.81 14.49
N GLU A 117 -15.94 -4.05 13.82
CA GLU A 117 -15.79 -2.60 13.62
C GLU A 117 -15.27 -1.94 14.91
N PHE A 118 -14.16 -1.22 14.78
CA PHE A 118 -13.57 -0.51 15.90
C PHE A 118 -14.52 0.62 16.32
N ASP A 119 -15.11 0.52 17.51
CA ASP A 119 -16.02 1.53 18.04
C ASP A 119 -15.21 2.78 18.47
N VAL A 120 -15.05 3.70 17.51
CA VAL A 120 -14.33 4.97 17.68
C VAL A 120 -14.90 5.80 18.83
N ALA A 121 -16.22 5.73 19.08
CA ALA A 121 -16.87 6.51 20.13
C ALA A 121 -16.54 5.98 21.54
N ALA A 122 -16.55 4.65 21.72
CA ALA A 122 -16.14 4.02 22.97
C ALA A 122 -14.63 4.18 23.24
N ALA A 123 -13.80 4.11 22.19
CA ALA A 123 -12.36 4.33 22.29
C ALA A 123 -12.03 5.78 22.71
N ALA A 124 -12.72 6.78 22.12
CA ALA A 124 -12.53 8.19 22.47
C ALA A 124 -12.92 8.53 23.91
N GLN A 125 -13.91 7.83 24.49
CA GLN A 125 -14.31 8.03 25.88
C GLN A 125 -13.32 7.42 26.88
N ARG A 126 -12.73 6.28 26.53
CA ARG A 126 -11.78 5.55 27.40
C ARG A 126 -10.35 6.10 27.29
N HIS A 127 -10.01 6.66 26.14
CA HIS A 127 -8.70 7.24 25.82
C HIS A 127 -8.87 8.67 25.26
N PRO A 128 -9.15 9.67 26.11
CA PRO A 128 -9.26 11.05 25.66
C PRO A 128 -7.94 11.52 25.06
N ILE A 129 -8.02 12.24 23.94
CA ILE A 129 -6.85 12.69 23.16
C ILE A 129 -5.97 13.58 24.06
N ARG A 130 -4.77 13.09 24.37
CA ARG A 130 -3.72 13.81 25.10
C ARG A 130 -2.51 13.90 24.20
N TYR A 131 -1.88 15.07 24.17
CA TYR A 131 -0.71 15.33 23.33
C TYR A 131 0.49 14.42 23.66
N GLU A 132 0.57 13.97 24.91
CA GLU A 132 1.66 13.13 25.44
C GLU A 132 1.51 11.64 25.09
N GLU A 133 0.32 11.19 24.69
CA GLU A 133 0.05 9.80 24.30
C GLU A 133 -0.38 9.74 22.84
N SER A 134 0.62 9.59 21.95
CA SER A 134 0.45 9.57 20.50
C SER A 134 -0.53 8.50 20.00
N LEU A 135 -0.64 7.38 20.71
CA LEU A 135 -1.59 6.30 20.39
C LEU A 135 -3.06 6.74 20.56
N ASN A 136 -3.37 7.57 21.57
CA ASN A 136 -4.74 8.03 21.82
C ASN A 136 -5.22 9.01 20.73
N ALA A 137 -4.30 9.74 20.10
CA ALA A 137 -4.61 10.61 18.96
C ALA A 137 -4.95 9.83 17.68
N VAL A 138 -4.44 8.59 17.55
CA VAL A 138 -4.76 7.67 16.44
C VAL A 138 -6.07 6.93 16.71
N LEU A 139 -6.31 6.51 17.95
CA LEU A 139 -7.53 5.78 18.33
C LEU A 139 -8.80 6.65 18.36
N GLY A 140 -8.66 7.98 18.46
CA GLY A 140 -9.80 8.92 18.46
C GLY A 140 -10.21 9.45 17.10
N ARG A 141 -9.65 8.94 15.99
CA ARG A 141 -9.97 9.35 14.61
C ARG A 141 -10.73 8.27 13.86
#